data_AF-A0A662FTQ7-F1
#
_entry.id   AF-A0A662FTQ7-F1
#
_cell.length_a   1.000
_cell.length_b   1.000
_cell.length_c   1.000
_cell.angle_alpha   90.00
_cell.angle_beta   90.00
_cell.angle_gamma   90.00
#
_symmetry.space_group_name_H-M   'P 1'
#
loop_
_entity.id
_entity.type
_entity.pdbx_description
1 polymer ?
#
loop_
_entity_poly.entity_id
_entity_poly.type
_entity_poly.pdbx_seq_one_letter_code
_entity_poly.pdbx_strand_id
1 'polypeptide(L)'
;MKKIMVFLSTDQHPSPFDVLFAYDSDVDVVAYYGGVTAKTARSLILDLIFPRGPDGIKYTIVFIGGKDYDECIKIAEVAKKTYFEPFVASTIVDPAGAFTTASAMVAKVSLCLKAKGL
;
A
#
# COMPACT_ATOMS: atom_id res chain seq x y z
N MET A 1 6.17 -2.25 -19.12
CA MET A 1 6.21 -3.39 -18.17
C MET A 1 4.92 -3.36 -17.37
N LYS A 2 4.32 -4.50 -16.98
CA LYS A 2 3.05 -4.50 -16.23
C LYS A 2 3.20 -3.81 -14.86
N LYS A 3 2.28 -2.94 -14.47
CA LYS A 3 2.15 -2.35 -13.13
C LYS A 3 1.56 -3.39 -12.19
N ILE A 4 2.36 -3.91 -11.28
CA ILE A 4 1.96 -4.97 -10.36
C ILE A 4 1.80 -4.37 -8.98
N MET A 5 0.60 -4.43 -8.42
CA MET A 5 0.37 -4.15 -7.01
C MET A 5 0.38 -5.45 -6.22
N VAL A 6 1.14 -5.48 -5.14
CA VAL A 6 1.10 -6.58 -4.16
C VAL A 6 0.49 -6.06 -2.87
N PHE A 7 -0.69 -6.59 -2.55
CA PHE A 7 -1.45 -6.25 -1.37
C PHE A 7 -1.08 -7.16 -0.20
N LEU A 8 -0.44 -6.59 0.81
CA LEU A 8 -0.11 -7.21 2.08
C LEU A 8 -1.19 -6.86 3.10
N SER A 9 -2.11 -7.79 3.33
CA SER A 9 -3.23 -7.60 4.26
C SER A 9 -2.96 -8.26 5.60
N THR A 10 -3.28 -7.56 6.69
CA THR A 10 -3.31 -8.14 8.04
C THR A 10 -4.49 -9.09 8.23
N ASP A 11 -5.54 -8.95 7.42
CA ASP A 11 -6.69 -9.85 7.43
C ASP A 11 -6.35 -11.18 6.77
N GLN A 12 -6.89 -12.29 7.30
CA GLN A 12 -6.68 -13.62 6.70
C GLN A 12 -7.18 -13.71 5.25
N HIS A 13 -8.26 -12.99 4.96
CA HIS A 13 -8.78 -12.82 3.61
C HIS A 13 -8.72 -11.34 3.26
N PRO A 14 -7.84 -10.95 2.32
CA PRO A 14 -7.76 -9.58 1.85
C PRO A 14 -9.12 -9.07 1.37
N SER A 15 -9.44 -7.82 1.70
CA SER A 15 -10.72 -7.21 1.39
C SER A 15 -10.97 -7.19 -0.13
N PRO A 16 -12.12 -7.70 -0.62
CA PRO A 16 -12.50 -7.56 -2.02
C PRO A 16 -12.61 -6.09 -2.46
N PHE A 17 -13.01 -5.20 -1.55
CA PHE A 17 -13.08 -3.76 -1.82
C PHE A 17 -11.71 -3.21 -2.21
N ASP A 18 -10.67 -3.54 -1.44
CA ASP A 18 -9.31 -3.06 -1.68
C ASP A 18 -8.74 -3.61 -2.99
N VAL A 19 -9.05 -4.87 -3.33
CA VAL A 19 -8.64 -5.49 -4.59
C VAL A 19 -9.31 -4.81 -5.80
N LEU A 20 -10.61 -4.54 -5.71
CA LEU A 20 -11.34 -3.84 -6.78
C LEU A 20 -10.85 -2.39 -6.94
N PHE A 21 -10.69 -1.68 -5.82
CA PHE A 21 -10.15 -0.32 -5.80
C PHE A 21 -8.76 -0.24 -6.43
N ALA A 22 -7.91 -1.23 -6.19
CA ALA A 22 -6.60 -1.32 -6.82
C ALA A 22 -6.70 -1.40 -8.35
N TYR A 23 -7.59 -2.25 -8.89
CA TYR A 23 -7.82 -2.35 -10.34
C TYR A 23 -8.38 -1.06 -10.94
N ASP A 24 -9.27 -0.36 -10.22
CA ASP A 24 -9.78 0.95 -10.64
C ASP A 24 -8.71 2.05 -10.62
N SER A 25 -7.57 1.81 -9.97
CA SER A 25 -6.42 2.71 -9.90
C SER A 25 -5.39 2.50 -11.01
N ASP A 26 -5.79 1.90 -12.14
CA ASP A 26 -4.95 1.68 -13.32
C ASP A 26 -3.71 0.80 -13.00
N VAL A 27 -3.89 -0.30 -12.25
CA VAL A 27 -2.88 -1.36 -12.12
C VAL A 27 -3.21 -2.53 -13.05
N ASP A 28 -2.18 -3.18 -13.59
CA ASP A 28 -2.38 -4.28 -14.55
C ASP A 28 -2.66 -5.62 -13.84
N VAL A 29 -2.07 -5.80 -12.64
CA VAL A 29 -2.18 -7.05 -11.87
C VAL A 29 -2.20 -6.72 -10.38
N VAL A 30 -3.13 -7.34 -9.65
CA VAL A 30 -3.14 -7.35 -8.18
C VAL A 30 -2.83 -8.77 -7.70
N ALA A 31 -1.71 -8.94 -7.01
CA ALA A 31 -1.42 -10.12 -6.20
C ALA A 31 -1.67 -9.78 -4.73
N TYR A 32 -2.10 -10.74 -3.91
CA TYR A 32 -2.39 -10.47 -2.51
C TYR A 32 -1.94 -11.59 -1.58
N TYR A 33 -1.56 -11.20 -0.36
CA TYR A 33 -1.22 -12.08 0.75
C TYR A 33 -2.06 -11.65 1.96
N GLY A 34 -2.78 -12.60 2.54
CA GLY A 34 -3.52 -12.41 3.79
C GLY A 34 -2.74 -12.91 5.00
N GLY A 35 -3.13 -12.47 6.20
CA GLY A 35 -2.49 -12.86 7.46
C GLY A 35 -1.05 -12.37 7.58
N VAL A 36 -0.69 -11.29 6.88
CA VAL A 36 0.65 -10.73 6.92
C VAL A 36 0.86 -10.04 8.26
N THR A 37 2.03 -10.28 8.86
CA THR A 37 2.46 -9.65 10.11
C THR A 37 3.80 -8.94 9.86
N ALA A 38 4.20 -8.05 10.75
CA ALA A 38 5.50 -7.41 10.70
C ALA A 38 6.67 -8.43 10.69
N LYS A 39 6.46 -9.60 11.31
CA LYS A 39 7.45 -10.69 11.33
C LYS A 39 7.65 -11.32 9.94
N THR A 40 6.57 -11.52 9.19
CA THR A 40 6.60 -12.17 7.86
C THR A 40 6.81 -11.16 6.72
N ALA A 41 6.44 -9.90 6.92
CA ALA A 41 6.49 -8.84 5.93
C ALA A 41 7.90 -8.63 5.33
N ARG A 42 8.96 -8.69 6.15
CA ARG A 42 10.33 -8.47 5.66
C ARG A 42 10.70 -9.44 4.53
N SER A 43 10.38 -10.72 4.69
CA SER A 43 10.70 -11.73 3.67
C SER A 43 9.94 -11.45 2.38
N LEU A 44 8.62 -11.21 2.49
CA LEU A 44 7.78 -10.91 1.34
C LEU A 44 8.30 -9.67 0.59
N ILE A 45 8.67 -8.61 1.30
CA ILE A 45 9.15 -7.37 0.67
C ILE A 45 10.46 -7.60 -0.06
N LEU A 46 11.41 -8.34 0.51
CA LEU A 46 12.65 -8.70 -0.19
C LEU A 46 12.35 -9.50 -1.47
N ASP A 47 11.44 -10.47 -1.39
CA ASP A 47 11.01 -11.27 -2.54
C ASP A 47 10.33 -10.42 -3.63
N LEU A 48 9.71 -9.29 -3.26
CA LEU A 48 9.06 -8.39 -4.20
C LEU A 48 10.01 -7.45 -4.92
N ILE A 49 11.06 -6.97 -4.25
CA ILE A 49 11.89 -5.88 -4.78
C ILE A 49 13.01 -6.36 -5.72
N PHE A 50 13.49 -7.59 -5.59
CA PHE A 50 14.61 -8.11 -6.41
C PHE A 50 14.26 -8.58 -7.82
N PRO A 51 13.16 -9.33 -8.07
CA PRO A 51 13.00 -10.09 -9.32
C PRO A 51 12.92 -9.24 -10.60
N ARG A 52 12.60 -7.95 -10.47
CA ARG A 52 12.39 -7.04 -11.61
C ARG A 52 13.55 -6.06 -11.82
N GLY A 53 14.58 -6.15 -10.98
CA GLY A 53 15.76 -5.28 -11.04
C GLY A 53 15.46 -3.81 -10.75
N PRO A 54 16.51 -2.95 -10.77
CA PRO A 54 16.38 -1.52 -10.52
C PRO A 54 15.42 -0.79 -11.47
N ASP A 55 15.39 -1.17 -12.75
CA ASP A 55 14.50 -0.54 -13.74
C ASP A 55 13.04 -0.97 -13.60
N GLY A 56 12.81 -2.17 -13.05
CA GLY A 56 11.49 -2.75 -12.91
C GLY A 56 10.78 -2.39 -11.61
N ILE A 57 11.52 -1.96 -10.58
CA ILE A 57 10.97 -1.68 -9.25
C ILE A 57 9.92 -0.57 -9.25
N LYS A 58 10.09 0.42 -10.14
CA LYS A 58 9.11 1.52 -10.35
C LYS A 58 7.75 1.06 -10.88
N TYR A 59 7.64 -0.19 -11.35
CA TYR A 59 6.40 -0.82 -11.80
C TYR A 59 5.85 -1.83 -10.78
N THR A 60 6.39 -1.85 -9.56
CA THR A 60 5.92 -2.66 -8.44
C THR A 60 5.45 -1.75 -7.31
N ILE A 61 4.22 -1.97 -6.86
CA ILE A 61 3.59 -1.22 -5.78
C ILE A 61 3.34 -2.18 -4.62
N VAL A 62 3.75 -1.79 -3.42
CA VAL A 62 3.40 -2.50 -2.18
C VAL A 62 2.21 -1.77 -1.55
N PHE A 63 1.08 -2.45 -1.41
CA PHE A 63 -0.08 -1.91 -0.69
C PHE A 63 -0.21 -2.64 0.65
N ILE A 64 -0.29 -1.90 1.75
CA ILE A 64 -0.43 -2.43 3.11
C ILE A 64 -1.80 -2.01 3.64
N GLY A 65 -2.59 -2.98 4.09
CA GLY A 65 -3.94 -2.73 4.62
C GLY A 65 -4.49 -3.91 5.42
N GLY A 66 -5.80 -3.96 5.58
CA GLY A 66 -6.48 -4.84 6.55
C GLY A 66 -6.96 -4.07 7.78
N LYS A 67 -7.57 -4.78 8.74
CA LYS A 67 -8.30 -4.17 9.86
C LYS A 67 -7.42 -3.86 11.07
N ASP A 68 -6.31 -4.57 11.23
CA ASP A 68 -5.37 -4.29 12.32
C ASP A 68 -4.49 -3.09 11.96
N TYR A 69 -4.88 -1.92 12.48
CA TYR A 69 -4.20 -0.66 12.25
C TYR A 69 -2.74 -0.71 12.70
N ASP A 70 -2.48 -1.11 13.94
CA ASP A 70 -1.14 -1.08 14.53
C ASP A 70 -0.20 -2.04 13.79
N GLU A 71 -0.71 -3.19 13.39
CA GLU A 71 0.07 -4.14 12.60
C GLU A 71 0.39 -3.62 11.20
N CYS A 72 -0.54 -2.91 10.54
CA CYS A 72 -0.26 -2.23 9.27
C CYS A 72 0.88 -1.21 9.40
N ILE A 73 0.87 -0.41 10.48
CA ILE A 73 1.95 0.57 10.73
C ILE A 73 3.29 -0.14 10.96
N LYS A 74 3.32 -1.23 11.72
CA LYS A 74 4.55 -2.01 11.90
C LYS A 74 5.06 -2.61 10.59
N ILE A 75 4.17 -3.12 9.73
CA ILE A 75 4.53 -3.63 8.40
C ILE A 75 5.13 -2.49 7.55
N ALA A 76 4.56 -1.29 7.60
CA ALA A 76 5.08 -0.13 6.88
C ALA A 76 6.49 0.27 7.36
N GLU A 77 6.73 0.25 8.67
CA GLU A 77 8.07 0.47 9.23
C GLU A 77 9.06 -0.61 8.82
N VAL A 78 8.63 -1.87 8.77
CA VAL A 78 9.45 -2.97 8.25
C VAL A 78 9.77 -2.75 6.77
N ALA A 79 8.79 -2.34 5.95
CA ALA A 79 9.00 -2.03 4.53
C ALA A 79 10.08 -0.96 4.35
N LYS A 80 9.91 0.17 5.05
CA LYS A 80 10.83 1.30 5.01
C LYS A 80 12.25 0.91 5.40
N LYS A 81 12.42 0.05 6.42
CA LYS A 81 13.73 -0.46 6.86
C LYS A 81 14.32 -1.53 5.94
N THR A 82 13.49 -2.17 5.12
CA THR A 82 13.89 -3.24 4.21
C THR A 82 14.35 -2.69 2.86
N TYR A 83 13.82 -1.56 2.42
CA TYR A 83 14.26 -0.88 1.21
C TYR A 83 15.68 -0.32 1.34
N PHE A 84 16.40 -0.37 0.23
CA PHE A 84 17.72 0.24 0.06
C PHE A 84 17.92 0.55 -1.42
N GLU A 85 18.67 1.59 -1.74
CA GLU A 85 18.86 2.00 -3.14
C GLU A 85 19.60 0.93 -3.97
N PRO A 86 19.20 0.67 -5.23
CA PRO A 86 18.08 1.26 -5.98
C PRO A 86 16.72 0.53 -5.80
N PHE A 87 16.63 -0.41 -4.86
CA PHE A 87 15.47 -1.29 -4.65
C PHE A 87 14.46 -0.69 -3.67
N VAL A 88 13.81 0.40 -4.10
CA VAL A 88 12.76 1.09 -3.34
C VAL A 88 11.44 1.00 -4.11
N ALA A 89 10.47 0.27 -3.57
CA ALA A 89 9.14 0.16 -4.18
C ALA A 89 8.21 1.29 -3.71
N SER A 90 7.33 1.76 -4.60
CA SER A 90 6.23 2.65 -4.21
C SER A 90 5.33 1.93 -3.20
N THR A 91 5.07 2.55 -2.05
CA THR A 91 4.34 1.92 -0.95
C THR A 91 3.14 2.76 -0.55
N ILE A 92 1.98 2.12 -0.43
CA ILE A 92 0.72 2.70 0.05
C ILE A 92 0.36 2.00 1.37
N VAL A 93 -0.12 2.75 2.35
CA VAL A 93 -0.59 2.22 3.63
C VAL A 93 -2.00 2.78 3.84
N ASP A 94 -2.99 1.91 3.99
CA ASP A 94 -4.38 2.34 4.22
C ASP A 94 -5.17 1.30 5.04
N PRO A 95 -4.95 1.21 6.36
CA PRO A 95 -5.66 0.27 7.21
C PRO A 95 -7.15 0.59 7.21
N ALA A 96 -7.96 -0.33 6.69
CA ALA A 96 -9.41 -0.21 6.54
C ALA A 96 -9.89 1.14 5.97
N GLY A 97 -9.15 1.76 5.05
CA GLY A 97 -9.52 3.04 4.46
C GLY A 97 -9.26 4.28 5.34
N ALA A 98 -8.57 4.14 6.48
CA ALA A 98 -8.41 5.22 7.45
C ALA A 98 -7.66 6.43 6.88
N PHE A 99 -6.60 6.22 6.10
CA PHE A 99 -5.75 7.30 5.59
C PHE A 99 -6.38 7.97 4.37
N THR A 100 -7.00 7.20 3.49
CA THR A 100 -7.75 7.76 2.36
C THR A 100 -8.97 8.55 2.85
N THR A 101 -9.69 8.05 3.85
CA THR A 101 -10.82 8.78 4.47
C THR A 101 -10.35 10.06 5.15
N ALA A 102 -9.26 10.03 5.92
CA ALA A 102 -8.70 11.22 6.55
C ALA A 102 -8.27 12.26 5.51
N SER A 103 -7.64 11.82 4.42
CA SER A 103 -7.23 12.70 3.31
C SER A 103 -8.44 13.34 2.62
N ALA A 104 -9.49 12.57 2.36
CA ALA A 104 -10.73 13.06 1.78
C ALA A 104 -11.42 14.12 2.69
N MET A 105 -11.40 13.91 4.00
CA MET A 105 -11.91 14.89 4.97
C MET A 105 -11.14 16.21 4.90
N VAL A 106 -9.80 16.18 4.91
CA VAL A 106 -8.97 17.38 4.80
C VAL A 106 -9.21 18.11 3.48
N ALA A 107 -9.29 17.36 2.37
CA ALA A 107 -9.62 17.93 1.07
C ALA A 107 -10.99 18.64 1.08
N LYS A 108 -12.01 18.01 1.68
CA LYS A 108 -13.34 18.61 1.80
C LYS A 108 -13.34 19.88 2.64
N VAL A 109 -12.61 19.90 3.76
CA VAL A 109 -12.45 21.11 4.59
C VAL A 109 -11.77 22.22 3.81
N SER A 110 -10.68 21.92 3.09
CA SER A 110 -9.97 22.91 2.25
C SER A 110 -10.89 23.51 1.19
N LEU A 111 -11.70 22.70 0.52
CA LEU A 111 -12.69 23.18 -0.46
C LEU A 111 -13.73 24.11 0.20
N CYS A 112 -14.23 23.75 1.38
CA CYS A 112 -15.19 24.57 2.11
C CYS A 112 -14.60 25.90 2.59
N LEU A 113 -13.32 25.93 3.01
CA LEU A 113 -12.64 27.17 3.41
C LEU A 113 -12.42 28.10 2.22
N LYS A 114 -11.93 27.56 1.09
CA LYS A 114 -11.78 28.32 -0.16
C LYS A 114 -13.09 28.94 -0.63
N ALA A 115 -14.19 28.19 -0.54
CA ALA A 115 -15.53 28.69 -0.88
C ALA A 115 -16.01 29.85 0.02
N LYS A 116 -15.44 29.97 1.23
CA LYS A 116 -15.69 31.07 2.17
C LYS A 116 -14.67 32.21 2.06
N GLY A 117 -13.73 32.13 1.10
CA GLY A 117 -12.66 33.13 0.93
C GLY A 117 -11.55 33.03 1.99
N LEU A 118 -11.41 31.88 2.64
CA LEU A 118 -10.32 31.57 3.57
C LEU A 118 -9.26 30.68 2.90
#